data_AF-A0A932U7L2-F1
#
_entry.id   AF-A0A932U7L2-F1
#
_cell.length_a   1.000
_cell.length_b   1.000
_cell.length_c   1.000
_cell.angle_alpha   90.00
_cell.angle_beta   90.00
_cell.angle_gamma   90.00
#
_symmetry.space_group_name_H-M   'P 1'
#
loop_
_entity.id
_entity.type
_entity.pdbx_description
1 polymer ?
#
loop_
_entity_poly.entity_id
_entity_poly.type
_entity_poly.pdbx_seq_one_letter_code
_entity_poly.pdbx_strand_id
1 'polypeptide(L)'
;MQTERYEYDEETDVLDVYFDENRPAWTIELTSNVLIAIDRSTEQAVSLTLLDYTELIRRTEWGPRSFPLTGLAHLSQQERRLVLSVLHAPPVNRWLDVSSVHLMPDSPFAVTHLEAPPPSVAKLLALTA
;
A
#
# COMPACT_ATOMS: atom_id res chain seq x y z
N MET A 1 0.58 -18.14 11.41
CA MET A 1 0.97 -16.72 11.49
C MET A 1 2.37 -16.64 10.92
N GLN A 2 2.55 -15.90 9.82
CA GLN A 2 3.89 -15.51 9.38
C GLN A 2 4.34 -14.38 10.31
N THR A 3 5.54 -14.48 10.87
CA THR A 3 6.07 -13.47 11.80
C THR A 3 6.77 -12.40 10.97
N GLU A 4 6.18 -11.22 10.87
CA GLU A 4 6.78 -10.06 10.21
C GLU A 4 8.01 -9.62 11.03
N ARG A 5 9.15 -9.39 10.37
CA ARG A 5 10.37 -8.82 10.98
C ARG A 5 10.56 -7.41 10.48
N TYR A 6 10.95 -6.49 11.36
CA TYR A 6 11.18 -5.09 11.01
C TYR A 6 12.55 -4.63 11.50
N GLU A 7 13.21 -3.81 10.70
CA GLU A 7 14.50 -3.19 11.00
C GLU A 7 14.42 -1.70 10.67
N TYR A 8 14.74 -0.85 11.64
CA TYR A 8 14.75 0.60 11.47
C TYR A 8 16.18 1.11 11.63
N ASP A 9 16.65 1.86 10.64
CA ASP A 9 17.91 2.58 10.67
C ASP A 9 17.65 4.05 10.97
N GLU A 10 18.05 4.50 12.16
CA GLU A 10 17.88 5.88 12.62
C GLU A 10 18.79 6.88 11.89
N GLU A 11 19.94 6.45 11.37
CA GLU A 11 20.89 7.34 10.68
C GLU A 11 20.37 7.74 9.30
N THR A 12 19.71 6.80 8.62
CA THR A 12 19.22 6.98 7.24
C THR A 12 17.70 7.16 7.14
N ASP A 13 16.98 7.08 8.28
CA ASP A 13 15.51 7.12 8.37
C ASP A 13 14.81 6.11 7.46
N VAL A 14 15.29 4.86 7.49
CA VAL A 14 14.75 3.76 6.67
C VAL A 14 14.12 2.69 7.55
N LEU A 15 12.87 2.34 7.25
CA LEU A 15 12.20 1.16 7.82
C LEU A 15 12.10 0.06 6.76
N ASP A 16 12.73 -1.08 7.03
CA ASP A 16 12.54 -2.31 6.29
C ASP A 16 11.57 -3.24 7.03
N VAL A 17 10.58 -3.75 6.30
CA VAL A 17 9.63 -4.75 6.78
C VAL A 17 9.79 -6.01 5.93
N TYR A 18 10.10 -7.13 6.56
CA TYR A 18 10.29 -8.43 5.92
C TYR A 18 9.12 -9.34 6.24
N PHE A 19 8.48 -9.84 5.19
CA PHE A 19 7.30 -10.71 5.28
C PHE A 19 7.66 -12.19 5.18
N ASP A 20 8.85 -12.50 4.66
CA ASP A 20 9.33 -13.85 4.46
C ASP A 20 10.86 -13.93 4.58
N GLU A 21 11.39 -15.15 4.53
CA GLU A 21 12.83 -15.38 4.48
C GLU A 21 13.47 -14.81 3.21
N ASN A 22 14.76 -14.49 3.30
CA ASN A 22 15.49 -13.84 2.23
C ASN A 22 15.51 -14.73 0.98
N ARG A 23 14.82 -14.31 -0.08
CA ARG A 23 14.70 -15.03 -1.35
C ARG A 23 14.85 -14.08 -2.53
N PRO A 24 15.18 -14.58 -3.73
CA PRO A 24 15.23 -13.75 -4.93
C PRO A 24 13.90 -13.02 -5.13
N ALA A 25 13.97 -11.70 -5.21
CA ALA A 25 12.80 -10.85 -5.35
C ALA A 25 13.04 -9.81 -6.45
N TRP A 26 11.95 -9.46 -7.12
CA TRP A 26 11.91 -8.33 -8.02
C TRP A 26 11.49 -7.09 -7.22
N THR A 27 12.41 -6.13 -7.07
CA THR A 27 12.15 -4.87 -6.38
C THR A 27 11.54 -3.86 -7.33
N ILE A 28 10.44 -3.26 -6.90
CA ILE A 28 9.70 -2.22 -7.61
C ILE A 28 9.67 -0.97 -6.72
N GLU A 29 10.13 0.15 -7.27
CA GLU A 29 9.87 1.46 -6.69
C GLU A 29 8.39 1.81 -6.93
N LEU A 30 7.60 1.93 -5.86
CA LEU A 30 6.19 2.34 -5.93
C LEU A 30 6.07 3.86 -6.00
N THR A 31 6.92 4.53 -5.22
CA THR A 31 7.17 5.97 -5.15
C THR A 31 8.65 6.19 -4.82
N SER A 32 9.14 7.42 -4.87
CA SER A 32 10.53 7.76 -4.47
C SER A 32 10.92 7.31 -3.06
N ASN A 33 9.94 7.06 -2.20
CA ASN A 33 10.13 6.75 -0.79
C ASN A 33 9.60 5.36 -0.38
N VAL A 34 9.01 4.60 -1.31
CA VAL A 34 8.36 3.33 -0.99
C VAL A 34 8.74 2.30 -2.05
N LEU A 35 9.38 1.21 -1.62
CA LEU A 35 9.76 0.11 -2.49
C LEU A 35 9.11 -1.18 -2.00
N ILE A 36 8.69 -2.04 -2.92
CA ILE A 36 8.20 -3.39 -2.63
C ILE A 36 9.04 -4.43 -3.35
N ALA A 37 9.42 -5.49 -2.65
CA ALA A 37 10.07 -6.65 -3.24
C ALA A 37 9.05 -7.79 -3.37
N ILE A 38 8.91 -8.34 -4.57
CA ILE A 38 7.93 -9.40 -4.87
C ILE A 38 8.66 -10.61 -5.46
N ASP A 39 8.37 -11.79 -4.93
CA ASP A 39 8.76 -13.04 -5.57
C ASP A 39 7.80 -13.32 -6.73
N ARG A 40 8.30 -13.25 -7.97
CA ARG A 40 7.48 -13.44 -9.19
C ARG A 40 6.99 -14.88 -9.37
N SER A 41 7.61 -15.85 -8.71
CA SER A 41 7.22 -17.25 -8.83
C SER A 41 6.04 -17.60 -7.91
N THR A 42 5.99 -16.99 -6.73
CA THR A 42 4.94 -17.20 -5.73
C THR A 42 3.89 -16.09 -5.71
N GLU A 43 4.15 -14.99 -6.42
CA GLU A 43 3.33 -13.77 -6.42
C GLU A 43 3.13 -13.20 -5.00
N GLN A 44 4.10 -13.41 -4.11
CA GLN A 44 4.06 -12.95 -2.72
C GLN A 44 5.03 -11.80 -2.49
N ALA A 45 4.64 -10.88 -1.59
CA ALA A 45 5.57 -9.89 -1.07
C ALA A 45 6.69 -10.56 -0.27
N VAL A 46 7.90 -10.03 -0.41
CA VAL A 46 9.10 -10.45 0.33
C VAL A 46 9.44 -9.39 1.36
N SER A 47 9.46 -8.12 0.95
CA SER A 47 9.68 -6.98 1.83
C SER A 47 9.02 -5.70 1.34
N LEU A 48 8.88 -4.75 2.26
CA LEU A 48 8.51 -3.36 2.04
C LEU A 48 9.61 -2.49 2.64
N THR A 49 10.16 -1.56 1.85
CA THR A 49 11.16 -0.60 2.31
C THR A 49 10.55 0.80 2.25
N LEU A 50 10.61 1.52 3.36
CA LEU A 50 10.10 2.88 3.53
C LEU A 50 11.26 3.81 3.83
N LEU A 51 11.58 4.69 2.88
CA LEU A 51 12.62 5.72 2.99
C LEU A 51 12.01 7.02 3.52
N ASP A 52 12.78 7.81 4.27
CA ASP A 52 12.28 9.00 4.98
C ASP A 52 11.03 8.64 5.82
N TYR A 53 11.10 7.52 6.55
CA TYR A 53 9.95 6.90 7.22
C TYR A 53 9.24 7.87 8.17
N THR A 54 9.99 8.69 8.90
CA THR A 54 9.40 9.67 9.82
C THR A 54 8.55 10.71 9.09
N GLU A 55 8.92 11.09 7.87
CA GLU A 55 8.13 11.98 7.03
C GLU A 55 6.91 11.28 6.42
N LEU A 56 7.04 10.01 6.02
CA LEU A 56 5.91 9.24 5.49
C LEU A 56 4.76 9.11 6.50
N ILE A 57 5.07 8.90 7.79
CA ILE A 57 4.05 8.73 8.84
C ILE A 57 3.57 10.04 9.45
N ARG A 58 4.16 11.19 9.07
CA ARG A 58 3.75 12.50 9.59
C ARG A 58 2.32 12.79 9.17
N ARG A 59 1.45 13.08 10.15
CA ARG A 59 0.06 13.48 9.88
C ARG A 59 -0.03 14.88 9.29
N THR A 60 -1.00 15.07 8.42
CA THR A 60 -1.51 16.38 8.01
C THR A 60 -2.64 16.82 8.94
N GLU A 61 -3.13 18.06 8.79
CA GLU A 61 -4.33 18.54 9.49
C GLU A 61 -5.55 17.62 9.27
N TRP A 62 -5.62 16.96 8.11
CA TRP A 62 -6.79 16.22 7.65
C TRP A 62 -6.60 14.69 7.68
N GLY A 63 -5.48 14.19 8.23
CA GLY A 63 -5.22 12.75 8.35
C GLY A 63 -3.84 12.32 7.83
N PRO A 64 -3.66 11.02 7.56
CA PRO A 64 -2.43 10.48 7.00
C PRO A 64 -2.05 11.14 5.67
N ARG A 65 -0.76 11.18 5.35
CA ARG A 65 -0.30 11.59 4.01
C ARG A 65 -0.69 10.53 2.98
N SER A 66 -1.03 10.98 1.79
CA SER A 66 -1.30 10.14 0.62
C SER A 66 -0.33 10.52 -0.48
N PHE A 67 0.19 9.52 -1.20
CA PHE A 67 1.19 9.70 -2.24
C PHE A 67 0.74 8.99 -3.52
N PRO A 68 0.92 9.60 -4.71
CA PRO A 68 0.59 8.94 -5.96
C PRO A 68 1.56 7.77 -6.24
N LEU A 69 1.03 6.62 -6.66
CA LEU A 69 1.83 5.47 -7.11
C LEU A 69 2.42 5.71 -8.51
N THR A 70 3.45 6.54 -8.60
CA THR A 70 4.08 6.94 -9.85
C THR A 70 4.88 5.81 -10.50
N GLY A 71 5.48 4.92 -9.71
CA GLY A 71 6.37 3.87 -10.20
C GLY A 71 5.68 2.77 -11.03
N LEU A 72 4.34 2.70 -10.99
CA LEU A 72 3.58 1.72 -11.78
C LEU A 72 3.42 2.11 -13.26
N ALA A 73 3.77 3.35 -13.64
CA ALA A 73 3.54 3.89 -14.97
C ALA A 73 4.31 3.12 -16.07
N HIS A 74 5.54 2.68 -15.77
CA HIS A 74 6.43 2.02 -16.71
C HIS A 74 6.26 0.50 -16.78
N LEU A 75 5.50 -0.08 -15.85
CA LEU A 75 5.25 -1.52 -15.82
C LEU A 75 4.31 -1.94 -16.94
N SER A 76 4.53 -3.16 -17.46
CA SER A 76 3.57 -3.80 -18.34
C SER A 76 2.21 -3.99 -17.64
N GLN A 77 1.13 -4.15 -18.41
CA GLN A 77 -0.20 -4.34 -17.81
C GLN A 77 -0.27 -5.56 -16.87
N GLN A 78 0.44 -6.64 -17.22
CA GLN A 78 0.49 -7.84 -16.40
C GLN A 78 1.22 -7.60 -15.07
N GLU A 79 2.37 -6.95 -15.12
CA GLU A 79 3.15 -6.60 -13.93
C GLU A 79 2.41 -5.63 -13.03
N ARG A 80 1.75 -4.61 -13.62
CA ARG A 80 0.94 -3.67 -12.85
C ARG A 80 -0.19 -4.37 -12.11
N ARG A 81 -0.87 -5.34 -12.74
CA ARG A 81 -1.92 -6.14 -12.07
C ARG A 81 -1.35 -6.95 -10.91
N LEU A 82 -0.20 -7.59 -11.09
CA LEU A 82 0.47 -8.35 -10.03
C LEU A 82 0.84 -7.46 -8.84
N VAL A 83 1.45 -6.31 -9.09
CA VAL A 83 1.84 -5.39 -8.02
C VAL A 83 0.60 -4.90 -7.27
N LEU A 84 -0.46 -4.50 -7.97
CA LEU A 84 -1.71 -4.08 -7.33
C LEU A 84 -2.36 -5.21 -6.51
N SER A 85 -2.39 -6.45 -7.01
CA SER A 85 -2.95 -7.56 -6.25
C SER A 85 -2.18 -7.82 -4.96
N VAL A 86 -0.85 -7.72 -5.00
CA VAL A 86 0.00 -7.85 -3.80
C VAL A 86 -0.25 -6.72 -2.81
N LEU A 87 -0.36 -5.47 -3.28
CA LEU A 87 -0.64 -4.31 -2.42
C LEU A 87 -1.98 -4.41 -1.68
N HIS A 88 -2.99 -5.01 -2.30
CA HIS A 88 -4.32 -5.17 -1.71
C HIS A 88 -4.48 -6.43 -0.83
N ALA A 89 -3.48 -7.31 -0.78
CA ALA A 89 -3.52 -8.55 -0.02
C ALA A 89 -2.65 -8.45 1.25
N PRO A 90 -2.97 -9.24 2.30
CA PRO A 90 -2.04 -9.42 3.41
C PRO A 90 -0.71 -10.03 2.92
N PRO A 91 0.42 -9.69 3.57
CA PRO A 91 0.52 -8.79 4.71
C PRO A 91 0.58 -7.29 4.34
N VAL A 92 0.76 -6.96 3.05
CA VAL A 92 1.10 -5.59 2.60
C VAL A 92 -0.03 -4.59 2.85
N ASN A 93 -1.29 -5.00 2.70
CA ASN A 93 -2.44 -4.13 2.93
C ASN A 93 -2.64 -3.69 4.40
N ARG A 94 -1.82 -4.20 5.33
CA ARG A 94 -1.75 -3.72 6.72
C ARG A 94 -0.84 -2.50 6.87
N TRP A 95 0.06 -2.30 5.91
CA TRP A 95 1.06 -1.24 5.89
C TRP A 95 0.68 -0.11 4.94
N LEU A 96 0.11 -0.45 3.79
CA LEU A 96 -0.29 0.51 2.76
C LEU A 96 -1.78 0.39 2.46
N ASP A 97 -2.51 1.50 2.57
CA ASP A 97 -3.86 1.63 2.00
C ASP A 97 -3.74 2.24 0.60
N VAL A 98 -4.12 1.46 -0.41
CA VAL A 98 -4.03 1.84 -1.82
C VAL A 98 -5.45 1.96 -2.37
N SER A 99 -5.77 3.10 -2.95
CA SER A 99 -7.08 3.34 -3.56
C SER A 99 -6.96 4.16 -4.86
N SER A 100 -7.96 4.03 -5.72
CA SER A 100 -8.09 4.91 -6.88
C SER A 100 -8.69 6.23 -6.42
N VAL A 101 -8.00 7.35 -6.69
CA VAL A 101 -8.56 8.68 -6.45
C VAL A 101 -9.51 9.04 -7.58
N HIS A 102 -10.78 9.27 -7.23
CA HIS A 102 -11.74 9.87 -8.15
C HIS A 102 -11.95 11.33 -7.76
N LEU A 103 -11.56 12.24 -8.65
CA LEU A 103 -11.75 13.68 -8.47
C LEU A 103 -13.08 14.09 -9.11
N MET A 104 -13.92 14.81 -8.36
CA MET A 104 -15.08 15.49 -8.92
C MET A 104 -14.64 16.75 -9.65
N PRO A 105 -15.25 17.13 -10.79
CA PRO A 105 -14.82 18.30 -11.57
C PRO A 105 -14.81 19.63 -10.80
N ASP A 106 -15.63 19.75 -9.76
CA ASP A 106 -15.86 20.96 -8.96
C ASP A 106 -15.24 20.92 -7.56
N SER A 107 -14.55 19.84 -7.20
CA SER A 107 -13.89 19.70 -5.90
C SER A 107 -12.42 19.29 -6.07
N PRO A 108 -11.46 20.08 -5.57
CA PRO A 108 -10.06 19.66 -5.50
C PRO A 108 -9.83 18.59 -4.41
N PHE A 109 -10.84 18.27 -3.61
CA PHE A 109 -10.79 17.32 -2.51
C PHE A 109 -11.42 15.99 -2.90
N ALA A 110 -10.78 14.89 -2.52
CA ALA A 110 -11.29 13.52 -2.67
C ALA A 110 -11.51 12.87 -1.31
N VAL A 111 -12.60 12.12 -1.19
CA VAL A 111 -12.74 11.12 -0.12
C VAL A 111 -12.02 9.87 -0.60
N THR A 112 -10.86 9.59 -0.01
CA THR A 112 -9.99 8.47 -0.42
C THR A 112 -10.33 7.16 0.25
N HIS A 113 -10.98 7.22 1.42
CA HIS A 113 -11.38 6.05 2.19
C HIS A 113 -12.78 6.27 2.76
N LEU A 114 -13.70 5.34 2.51
CA LEU A 114 -14.99 5.26 3.17
C LEU A 114 -15.00 3.97 3.98
N GLU A 115 -15.08 4.08 5.30
CA GLU A 115 -15.22 2.90 6.15
C GLU A 115 -16.48 2.13 5.76
N ALA A 116 -16.40 0.80 5.79
CA ALA A 116 -17.56 -0.05 5.54
C ALA A 116 -18.71 0.40 6.45
N PRO A 117 -19.93 0.54 5.89
CA PRO A 117 -21.06 1.00 6.67
C PRO A 117 -21.26 0.06 7.86
N PRO A 118 -21.62 0.58 9.05
CA PRO A 118 -21.78 -0.26 10.23
C PRO A 118 -22.75 -1.41 9.94
N PRO A 119 -22.65 -2.56 10.64
CA PRO A 119 -23.42 -3.76 10.32
C PRO A 119 -24.94 -3.53 10.24
N SER A 120 -25.46 -2.51 10.94
CA SER A 120 -26.86 -2.07 10.86
C SER A 120 -27.26 -1.52 9.48
N VAL A 121 -26.37 -0.80 8.80
CA VAL A 121 -26.58 -0.22 7.47
C VAL A 121 -26.35 -1.25 6.38
N ALA A 122 -25.39 -2.16 6.55
CA ALA A 122 -25.18 -3.29 5.63
C ALA A 122 -26.45 -4.16 5.48
N LYS A 123 -27.22 -4.36 6.56
CA LYS A 123 -28.50 -5.06 6.53
C LYS A 123 -29.58 -4.35 5.71
N LEU A 124 -29.55 -3.02 5.61
CA LEU A 124 -30.52 -2.26 4.81
C LEU A 124 -30.26 -2.43 3.31
N LEU A 125 -28.99 -2.44 2.89
CA LEU A 125 -28.59 -2.62 1.49
C LEU A 125 -28.87 -4.05 0.99
N ALA A 126 -28.77 -5.05 1.86
CA ALA A 126 -29.07 -6.45 1.53
C ALA A 126 -30.58 -6.76 1.38
N LEU A 127 -31.46 -5.87 1.84
CA LEU A 127 -32.92 -6.01 1.70
C LEU A 127 -33.46 -5.33 0.43
N THR A 128 -32.59 -4.60 -0.28
CA THR A 128 -32.92 -3.89 -1.52
C THR A 128 -32.37 -4.56 -2.78
N ALA A 129 -31.72 -5.71 -2.64
CA ALA A 129 -31.19 -6.54 -3.72
C ALA A 129 -31.97 -7.86 -3.83
#